data_AF-A0A348SYH4-F1
#
_entry.id   AF-A0A348SYH4-F1
#
_cell.length_a   1.000
_cell.length_b   1.000
_cell.length_c   1.000
_cell.angle_alpha   90.00
_cell.angle_beta   90.00
_cell.angle_gamma   90.00
#
_symmetry.space_group_name_H-M   'P 1'
#
loop_
_entity.id
_entity.type
_entity.pdbx_description
1 polymer ?
#
loop_
_entity_poly.entity_id
_entity_poly.type
_entity_poly.pdbx_seq_one_letter_code
_entity_poly.pdbx_strand_id
1 'polypeptide(L)'
;MKHIIKKLALLFVPVYLWFAFFVAFEPNNYFGIKKTASSSQPVARVRAYEQSPGTNLIIGDSRLAHFDMDLVDSLTGQSWQNLAFGGASLKECVDLANYVLDSGNQVDRILFELSFYTLNSSYNTDRFSALEATLRNPLAYCLNLEYNVNALTVFMDTVKGTPDTIESGDWTAADYLDDAGNTIPLHKKLYEYPALITTRCQNWTLNETELAEFLAMAQRCADRGVELTIVLPPMAANVRTEVCDAFGITAVMQDEVLPLLEKQNFAVLNYEWGTSCITDDDTQFFDGFHLDEKYGLPDWTAELFDDMQR
;
A
#
# COMPACT_ATOMS: atom_id res chain seq x y z
N MET A 1 46.88 13.93 24.04
CA MET A 1 45.49 13.42 24.05
C MET A 1 44.42 14.50 23.90
N LYS A 2 44.24 15.47 24.83
CA LYS A 2 43.18 16.50 24.72
C LYS A 2 43.17 17.29 23.40
N HIS A 3 44.33 17.68 22.87
CA HIS A 3 44.41 18.39 21.58
C HIS A 3 44.06 17.53 20.36
N ILE A 4 44.34 16.22 20.41
CA ILE A 4 44.02 15.27 19.34
C ILE A 4 42.51 15.00 19.33
N ILE A 5 41.90 14.81 20.50
CA ILE A 5 40.45 14.63 20.66
C ILE A 5 39.69 15.87 20.17
N LYS A 6 40.15 17.09 20.49
CA LYS A 6 39.53 18.32 19.99
C LYS A 6 39.58 18.44 18.46
N LYS A 7 40.70 18.06 17.83
CA LYS A 7 40.83 18.10 16.36
C LYS A 7 40.00 17.01 15.68
N LEU A 8 39.89 15.83 16.29
CA LEU A 8 38.98 14.77 15.83
C LEU A 8 37.51 15.20 15.94
N ALA A 9 37.10 15.85 17.03
CA ALA A 9 35.75 16.35 17.18
C ALA A 9 35.37 17.37 16.08
N LEU A 10 36.31 18.22 15.67
CA LEU A 10 36.10 19.15 14.56
C LEU A 10 35.91 18.45 13.20
N LEU A 11 36.53 17.28 13.00
CA LEU A 11 36.37 16.47 11.79
C LEU A 11 34.95 15.88 11.67
N PHE A 12 34.26 15.67 12.80
CA PHE A 12 32.89 15.16 12.82
C PHE A 12 31.83 16.25 12.68
N VAL A 13 32.20 17.54 12.69
CA VAL A 13 31.22 18.63 12.54
C VAL A 13 30.35 18.48 11.28
N PRO A 14 30.90 18.20 10.07
CA PRO A 14 30.07 17.96 8.89
C PRO A 14 29.13 16.75 9.04
N VAL A 15 29.58 15.70 9.73
CA VAL A 15 28.78 14.49 10.00
C VAL A 15 27.62 14.81 10.93
N TYR A 16 27.85 15.59 11.99
CA TYR A 16 26.79 16.02 12.90
C TYR A 16 25.80 16.98 12.24
N LEU A 17 26.28 17.91 11.41
CA LEU A 17 25.43 18.82 10.66
C LEU A 17 24.56 18.06 9.66
N TRP A 18 25.14 17.10 8.93
CA TRP A 18 24.38 16.23 8.04
C TRP A 18 23.37 15.38 8.80
N PHE A 19 23.75 14.78 9.91
CA PHE A 19 22.83 13.98 10.72
C PHE A 19 21.67 14.83 11.26
N ALA A 20 21.94 16.03 11.77
CA ALA A 20 20.89 16.95 12.21
C ALA A 20 19.96 17.37 11.06
N PHE A 21 20.52 17.63 9.87
CA PHE A 21 19.75 17.89 8.65
C PHE A 21 18.86 16.69 8.29
N PHE A 22 19.44 15.49 8.23
CA PHE A 22 18.73 14.27 7.90
C PHE A 22 17.58 14.00 8.87
N VAL A 23 17.82 14.08 10.19
CA VAL A 23 16.77 13.91 11.20
C VAL A 23 15.64 14.94 11.04
N ALA A 24 15.96 16.17 10.64
CA ALA A 24 14.95 17.19 10.41
C ALA A 24 14.09 16.92 9.17
N PHE A 25 14.67 16.36 8.10
CA PHE A 25 14.01 16.24 6.79
C PHE A 25 13.68 14.81 6.35
N GLU A 26 14.06 13.77 7.10
CA GLU A 26 13.72 12.39 6.76
C GLU A 26 12.20 12.17 6.71
N PRO A 27 11.65 11.60 5.63
CA PRO A 27 10.20 11.63 5.34
C PRO A 27 9.38 10.67 6.21
N ASN A 28 10.03 9.71 6.88
CA ASN A 28 9.36 8.53 7.42
C ASN A 28 9.06 8.64 8.92
N ASN A 29 9.43 9.75 9.56
CA ASN A 29 9.38 9.91 11.02
C ASN A 29 10.03 8.74 11.77
N TYR A 30 11.15 8.23 11.23
CA TYR A 30 11.84 7.06 11.75
C TYR A 30 12.23 7.24 13.22
N PHE A 31 12.63 8.46 13.61
CA PHE A 31 13.04 8.77 14.98
C PHE A 31 11.89 9.15 15.92
N GLY A 32 10.65 9.28 15.41
CA GLY A 32 9.49 9.68 16.21
C GLY A 32 9.55 11.12 16.72
N ILE A 33 10.36 11.98 16.09
CA ILE A 33 10.53 13.39 16.49
C ILE A 33 9.46 14.28 15.83
N LYS A 34 8.93 13.86 14.67
CA LYS A 34 7.87 14.57 13.95
C LYS A 34 6.51 14.12 14.47
N LYS A 35 5.49 14.97 14.30
CA LYS A 35 4.10 14.64 14.66
C LYS A 35 3.51 13.55 13.76
N THR A 36 3.86 13.58 12.48
CA THR A 36 3.41 12.63 11.46
C THR A 36 4.54 12.38 10.48
N ALA A 37 4.54 11.20 9.84
CA ALA A 37 5.33 10.97 8.65
C ALA A 37 4.67 11.66 7.45
N SER A 38 5.47 12.06 6.46
CA SER A 38 4.99 12.62 5.19
C SER A 38 5.11 11.59 4.07
N SER A 39 5.05 10.29 4.41
CA SER A 39 5.37 9.22 3.49
C SER A 39 4.48 8.01 3.72
N SER A 40 4.01 7.42 2.62
CA SER A 40 3.34 6.11 2.57
C SER A 40 4.33 4.95 2.45
N GLN A 41 5.64 5.21 2.56
CA GLN A 41 6.67 4.17 2.49
C GLN A 41 6.52 3.17 3.64
N PRO A 42 6.88 1.89 3.43
CA PRO A 42 6.68 0.83 4.42
C PRO A 42 7.39 1.13 5.75
N VAL A 43 8.56 1.77 5.72
CA VAL A 43 9.27 2.19 6.94
C VAL A 43 8.49 3.21 7.77
N ALA A 44 7.80 4.14 7.14
CA ALA A 44 6.97 5.11 7.86
C ALA A 44 5.79 4.43 8.54
N ARG A 45 5.12 3.54 7.80
CA ARG A 45 3.96 2.76 8.26
C ARG A 45 4.31 1.88 9.46
N VAL A 46 5.36 1.07 9.35
CA VAL A 46 5.77 0.16 10.44
C VAL A 46 6.33 0.93 11.64
N ARG A 47 7.07 2.02 11.44
CA ARG A 47 7.54 2.85 12.57
C ARG A 47 6.40 3.54 13.31
N ALA A 48 5.37 4.00 12.60
CA ALA A 48 4.18 4.54 13.25
C ALA A 48 3.49 3.49 14.13
N TYR A 49 3.39 2.24 13.65
CA TYR A 49 2.89 1.12 14.45
C TYR A 49 3.79 0.80 15.65
N GLU A 50 5.12 0.71 15.49
CA GLU A 50 6.03 0.45 16.62
C GLU A 50 5.95 1.53 17.71
N GLN A 51 5.71 2.79 17.33
CA GLN A 51 5.60 3.92 18.27
C GLN A 51 4.26 3.94 19.01
N SER A 52 3.18 3.61 18.32
CA SER A 52 1.83 3.60 18.87
C SER A 52 1.01 2.50 18.18
N PRO A 53 1.08 1.24 18.68
CA PRO A 53 0.39 0.12 18.06
C PRO A 53 -1.13 0.27 18.13
N GLY A 54 -1.79 0.35 16.97
CA GLY A 54 -3.24 0.25 16.85
C GLY A 54 -3.73 -1.20 16.92
N THR A 55 -5.01 -1.40 17.20
CA THR A 55 -5.62 -2.74 17.28
C THR A 55 -6.44 -3.13 16.05
N ASN A 56 -6.91 -2.16 15.26
CA ASN A 56 -7.57 -2.37 13.97
C ASN A 56 -6.64 -1.94 12.84
N LEU A 57 -6.28 -2.87 11.97
CA LEU A 57 -5.18 -2.70 11.03
C LEU A 57 -5.62 -2.90 9.59
N ILE A 58 -5.10 -2.08 8.68
CA ILE A 58 -5.26 -2.23 7.24
C ILE A 58 -3.92 -2.64 6.64
N ILE A 59 -3.88 -3.79 5.97
CA ILE A 59 -2.67 -4.35 5.35
C ILE A 59 -2.96 -4.62 3.87
N GLY A 60 -2.12 -4.06 3.00
CA GLY A 60 -2.28 -4.16 1.56
C GLY A 60 -1.20 -3.41 0.77
N ASP A 61 -1.39 -3.36 -0.53
CA ASP A 61 -0.66 -2.57 -1.51
C ASP A 61 -1.17 -1.12 -1.59
N SER A 62 -0.82 -0.41 -2.68
CA SER A 62 -1.19 0.99 -2.88
C SER A 62 -2.70 1.23 -2.94
N ARG A 63 -3.53 0.26 -3.31
CA ARG A 63 -4.99 0.45 -3.42
C ARG A 63 -5.67 0.78 -2.10
N LEU A 64 -5.09 0.36 -0.97
CA LEU A 64 -5.58 0.72 0.37
C LEU A 64 -4.70 1.78 1.05
N ALA A 65 -3.58 2.18 0.46
CA ALA A 65 -2.62 3.08 1.11
C ALA A 65 -3.13 4.53 1.26
N HIS A 66 -4.12 4.92 0.45
CA HIS A 66 -4.61 6.29 0.33
C HIS A 66 -5.94 6.54 1.06
N PHE A 67 -6.43 5.61 1.88
CA PHE A 67 -7.63 5.85 2.67
C PHE A 67 -7.53 7.11 3.52
N ASP A 68 -8.58 7.92 3.50
CA ASP A 68 -8.81 8.97 4.48
C ASP A 68 -9.15 8.33 5.82
N MET A 69 -8.17 8.32 6.73
CA MET A 69 -8.33 7.68 8.04
C MET A 69 -9.29 8.43 8.94
N ASP A 70 -9.50 9.74 8.75
CA ASP A 70 -10.52 10.48 9.52
C ASP A 70 -11.93 10.04 9.06
N LEU A 71 -12.11 9.79 7.76
CA LEU A 71 -13.34 9.19 7.23
C LEU A 71 -13.56 7.78 7.77
N VAL A 72 -12.55 6.90 7.73
CA VAL A 72 -12.64 5.54 8.28
C VAL A 72 -13.02 5.54 9.76
N ASP A 73 -12.37 6.40 10.56
CA ASP A 73 -12.67 6.54 11.99
C ASP A 73 -14.11 7.06 12.20
N SER A 74 -14.59 7.97 11.35
CA SER A 74 -15.96 8.48 11.42
C SER A 74 -17.04 7.44 11.06
N LEU A 75 -16.74 6.56 10.09
CA LEU A 75 -17.65 5.52 9.61
C LEU A 75 -17.77 4.36 10.60
N THR A 76 -16.66 3.99 11.23
CA THR A 76 -16.59 2.81 12.10
C THR A 76 -16.76 3.15 13.58
N GLY A 77 -16.54 4.41 13.97
CA GLY A 77 -16.48 4.81 15.38
C GLY A 77 -15.30 4.19 16.14
N GLN A 78 -14.32 3.64 15.42
CA GLN A 78 -13.14 2.96 15.94
C GLN A 78 -11.90 3.56 15.27
N SER A 79 -10.77 3.57 15.97
CA SER A 79 -9.52 4.03 15.36
C SER A 79 -8.90 2.91 14.53
N TRP A 80 -8.53 3.22 13.30
CA TRP A 80 -7.81 2.32 12.40
C TRP A 80 -6.39 2.80 12.13
N GLN A 81 -5.47 1.86 11.98
CA GLN A 81 -4.10 2.14 11.58
C GLN A 81 -3.81 1.50 10.23
N ASN A 82 -3.53 2.34 9.25
CA ASN A 82 -3.21 1.90 7.90
C ASN A 82 -1.72 1.59 7.78
N LEU A 83 -1.41 0.32 7.51
CA LEU A 83 -0.08 -0.21 7.28
C LEU A 83 0.17 -0.53 5.80
N ALA A 84 -0.81 -0.32 4.91
CA ALA A 84 -0.68 -0.56 3.49
C ALA A 84 0.33 0.40 2.82
N PHE A 85 1.04 -0.09 1.81
CA PHE A 85 2.09 0.67 1.13
C PHE A 85 2.26 0.27 -0.33
N GLY A 86 2.83 1.20 -1.10
CA GLY A 86 2.93 1.07 -2.55
C GLY A 86 3.68 -0.18 -3.03
N GLY A 87 3.00 -0.92 -3.91
CA GLY A 87 3.55 -2.08 -4.60
C GLY A 87 3.88 -3.26 -3.70
N ALA A 88 3.22 -3.44 -2.56
CA ALA A 88 3.41 -4.61 -1.71
C ALA A 88 3.02 -5.90 -2.46
N SER A 89 3.89 -6.92 -2.43
CA SER A 89 3.51 -8.28 -2.86
C SER A 89 2.67 -8.98 -1.78
N LEU A 90 2.04 -10.11 -2.14
CA LEU A 90 1.38 -10.96 -1.15
C LEU A 90 2.34 -11.37 -0.03
N LYS A 91 3.57 -11.74 -0.39
CA LYS A 91 4.62 -12.09 0.57
C LYS A 91 4.85 -10.98 1.58
N GLU A 92 5.04 -9.74 1.11
CA GLU A 92 5.31 -8.61 1.98
C GLU A 92 4.12 -8.27 2.90
N CYS A 93 2.88 -8.38 2.39
CA CYS A 93 1.68 -8.22 3.20
C CYS A 93 1.56 -9.32 4.28
N VAL A 94 1.86 -10.57 3.93
CA VAL A 94 1.86 -11.71 4.88
C VAL A 94 2.96 -11.54 5.94
N ASP A 95 4.17 -11.16 5.53
CA ASP A 95 5.29 -10.89 6.43
C ASP A 95 4.95 -9.75 7.40
N LEU A 96 4.32 -8.68 6.92
CA LEU A 96 3.85 -7.57 7.74
C LEU A 96 2.74 -7.99 8.72
N ALA A 97 1.75 -8.76 8.29
CA ALA A 97 0.71 -9.29 9.17
C ALA A 97 1.31 -10.18 10.27
N ASN A 98 2.23 -11.08 9.90
CA ASN A 98 2.95 -11.92 10.85
C ASN A 98 3.80 -11.08 11.82
N TYR A 99 4.50 -10.06 11.34
CA TYR A 99 5.27 -9.13 12.15
C TYR A 99 4.39 -8.45 13.22
N VAL A 100 3.21 -7.98 12.84
CA VAL A 100 2.24 -7.39 13.78
C VAL A 100 1.78 -8.44 14.79
N LEU A 101 1.37 -9.64 14.35
CA LEU A 101 0.95 -10.71 15.24
C LEU A 101 2.08 -11.10 16.22
N ASP A 102 3.34 -11.06 15.80
CA ASP A 102 4.49 -11.41 16.64
C ASP A 102 5.01 -10.26 17.51
N SER A 103 4.48 -9.05 17.34
CA SER A 103 4.86 -7.88 18.13
C SER A 103 4.47 -7.96 19.62
N GLY A 104 3.55 -8.86 19.97
CA GLY A 104 3.02 -9.00 21.33
C GLY A 104 2.00 -7.93 21.74
N ASN A 105 1.68 -6.99 20.84
CA ASN A 105 0.60 -6.02 21.04
C ASN A 105 -0.77 -6.65 20.75
N GLN A 106 -1.82 -6.04 21.30
CA GLN A 106 -3.19 -6.45 21.00
C GLN A 106 -3.54 -6.15 19.55
N VAL A 107 -4.13 -7.12 18.87
CA VAL A 107 -4.71 -6.97 17.53
C VAL A 107 -6.13 -7.49 17.62
N ASP A 108 -7.10 -6.65 17.30
CA ASP A 108 -8.52 -7.00 17.32
C ASP A 108 -8.98 -7.36 15.91
N ARG A 109 -8.58 -6.55 14.91
CA ARG A 109 -9.08 -6.65 13.53
C ARG A 109 -7.97 -6.45 12.51
N ILE A 110 -8.01 -7.22 11.44
CA ILE A 110 -7.17 -7.00 10.25
C ILE A 110 -8.08 -6.99 9.01
N LEU A 111 -8.05 -5.86 8.30
CA LEU A 111 -8.48 -5.77 6.91
C LEU A 111 -7.27 -6.07 6.03
N PHE A 112 -7.31 -7.19 5.32
CA PHE A 112 -6.21 -7.67 4.49
C PHE A 112 -6.61 -7.68 3.02
N GLU A 113 -5.78 -7.09 2.17
CA GLU A 113 -6.00 -7.06 0.74
C GLU A 113 -5.52 -8.33 0.03
N LEU A 114 -6.36 -8.85 -0.87
CA LEU A 114 -5.96 -9.79 -1.92
C LEU A 114 -6.42 -9.31 -3.29
N SER A 115 -5.74 -9.75 -4.34
CA SER A 115 -6.14 -9.49 -5.72
C SER A 115 -5.54 -10.51 -6.65
N PHE A 116 -6.09 -10.64 -7.86
CA PHE A 116 -5.42 -11.44 -8.89
C PHE A 116 -3.97 -10.99 -9.11
N TYR A 117 -3.68 -9.68 -8.98
CA TYR A 117 -2.36 -9.13 -9.25
C TYR A 117 -1.34 -9.53 -8.18
N THR A 118 -1.69 -9.45 -6.90
CA THR A 118 -0.82 -9.85 -5.78
C THR A 118 -0.69 -11.36 -5.65
N LEU A 119 -1.67 -12.13 -6.13
CA LEU A 119 -1.64 -13.58 -6.23
C LEU A 119 -0.78 -14.12 -7.40
N ASN A 120 -0.27 -13.25 -8.25
CA ASN A 120 0.57 -13.62 -9.38
C ASN A 120 1.97 -14.07 -8.92
N SER A 121 2.40 -15.27 -9.32
CA SER A 121 3.75 -15.80 -9.00
C SER A 121 4.90 -14.93 -9.52
N SER A 122 4.67 -14.16 -10.59
CA SER A 122 5.65 -13.22 -11.14
C SER A 122 5.75 -11.90 -10.36
N TYR A 123 4.84 -11.68 -9.42
CA TYR A 123 4.79 -10.50 -8.55
C TYR A 123 5.13 -10.88 -7.10
N ASN A 124 6.35 -11.37 -6.88
CA ASN A 124 6.81 -11.85 -5.57
C ASN A 124 8.04 -11.07 -5.06
N THR A 125 7.86 -9.77 -4.78
CA THR A 125 8.90 -8.94 -4.16
C THR A 125 9.09 -9.29 -2.68
N ASP A 126 10.30 -9.09 -2.15
CA ASP A 126 10.63 -9.28 -0.73
C ASP A 126 11.53 -8.12 -0.27
N ARG A 127 10.95 -6.93 -0.10
CA ARG A 127 11.66 -5.78 0.51
C ARG A 127 11.41 -5.73 2.01
N PHE A 128 10.41 -6.45 2.53
CA PHE A 128 10.09 -6.46 3.96
C PHE A 128 11.23 -7.05 4.80
N SER A 129 11.93 -8.08 4.31
CA SER A 129 13.14 -8.58 4.98
C SER A 129 14.23 -7.51 5.15
N ALA A 130 14.48 -6.69 4.13
CA ALA A 130 15.39 -5.55 4.19
C ALA A 130 14.83 -4.41 5.07
N LEU A 131 13.51 -4.26 5.12
CA LEU A 131 12.83 -3.31 5.98
C LEU A 131 13.07 -3.63 7.45
N GLU A 132 12.86 -4.87 7.89
CA GLU A 132 13.11 -5.28 9.28
C GLU A 132 14.53 -4.97 9.73
N ALA A 133 15.52 -5.23 8.86
CA ALA A 133 16.91 -4.89 9.13
C ALA A 133 17.11 -3.37 9.31
N THR A 134 16.41 -2.56 8.50
CA THR A 134 16.43 -1.10 8.59
C THR A 134 15.75 -0.59 9.86
N LEU A 135 14.59 -1.16 10.23
CA LEU A 135 13.85 -0.82 11.44
C LEU A 135 14.69 -1.06 12.71
N ARG A 136 15.44 -2.16 12.74
CA ARG A 136 16.29 -2.53 13.89
C ARG A 136 17.65 -1.82 13.91
N ASN A 137 18.05 -1.14 12.83
CA ASN A 137 19.37 -0.52 12.73
C ASN A 137 19.29 0.95 12.27
N PRO A 138 19.28 1.92 13.22
CA PRO A 138 19.25 3.35 12.90
C PRO A 138 20.41 3.82 12.02
N LEU A 139 21.58 3.17 12.09
CA LEU A 139 22.71 3.52 11.22
C LEU A 139 22.47 3.06 9.79
N ALA A 140 21.83 1.90 9.58
CA ALA A 140 21.45 1.44 8.24
C ALA A 140 20.45 2.41 7.60
N TYR A 141 19.47 2.90 8.37
CA TYR A 141 18.54 3.93 7.91
C TYR A 141 19.26 5.24 7.52
N CYS A 142 20.13 5.76 8.39
CA CYS A 142 20.86 7.01 8.14
C CYS A 142 21.84 6.95 6.97
N LEU A 143 22.39 5.78 6.66
CA LEU A 143 23.41 5.59 5.62
C LEU A 143 22.82 5.07 4.30
N ASN A 144 21.51 4.82 4.26
CA ASN A 144 20.83 4.39 3.05
C ASN A 144 20.72 5.56 2.05
N LEU A 145 21.21 5.35 0.83
CA LEU A 145 21.23 6.38 -0.20
C LEU A 145 19.83 6.89 -0.56
N GLU A 146 18.85 6.00 -0.68
CA GLU A 146 17.46 6.34 -1.03
C GLU A 146 16.83 7.25 0.02
N TYR A 147 16.97 6.94 1.30
CA TYR A 147 16.42 7.80 2.36
C TYR A 147 17.13 9.15 2.44
N ASN A 148 18.43 9.22 2.14
CA ASN A 148 19.15 10.49 2.06
C ASN A 148 18.71 11.33 0.85
N VAL A 149 18.44 10.71 -0.28
CA VAL A 149 17.85 11.38 -1.45
C VAL A 149 16.45 11.88 -1.12
N ASN A 150 15.61 11.07 -0.49
CA ASN A 150 14.25 11.47 -0.12
C ASN A 150 14.25 12.62 0.89
N ALA A 151 15.18 12.65 1.85
CA ALA A 151 15.33 13.78 2.78
C ALA A 151 15.71 15.09 2.05
N LEU A 152 16.53 15.01 1.00
CA LEU A 152 16.85 16.17 0.16
C LEU A 152 15.63 16.62 -0.66
N THR A 153 14.85 15.69 -1.20
CA THR A 153 13.60 15.98 -1.92
C THR A 153 12.61 16.71 -1.01
N VAL A 154 12.32 16.18 0.19
CA VAL A 154 11.44 16.84 1.16
C VAL A 154 11.93 18.23 1.52
N PHE A 155 13.24 18.42 1.71
CA PHE A 155 13.81 19.74 1.93
C PHE A 155 13.55 20.69 0.75
N MET A 156 13.78 20.23 -0.48
CA MET A 156 13.54 21.02 -1.68
C MET A 156 12.06 21.40 -1.84
N ASP A 157 11.15 20.47 -1.58
CA ASP A 157 9.70 20.70 -1.69
C ASP A 157 9.20 21.65 -0.60
N THR A 158 9.73 21.51 0.62
CA THR A 158 9.49 22.48 1.72
C THR A 158 9.95 23.89 1.33
N VAL A 159 11.09 24.01 0.66
CA VAL A 159 11.62 25.31 0.20
C VAL A 159 10.79 25.88 -0.97
N LYS A 160 10.31 25.02 -1.86
CA LYS A 160 9.52 25.42 -3.04
C LYS A 160 8.04 25.66 -2.74
N GLY A 161 7.52 25.14 -1.63
CA GLY A 161 6.11 25.21 -1.28
C GLY A 161 5.23 24.37 -2.21
N THR A 162 5.75 23.26 -2.75
CA THR A 162 5.01 22.31 -3.57
C THR A 162 4.46 21.19 -2.68
N PRO A 163 3.17 21.20 -2.32
CA PRO A 163 2.56 20.08 -1.59
C PRO A 163 2.48 18.84 -2.49
N ASP A 164 2.36 17.66 -1.87
CA ASP A 164 2.07 16.41 -2.57
C ASP A 164 0.80 16.56 -3.42
N THR A 165 0.87 16.07 -4.65
CA THR A 165 -0.27 16.06 -5.58
C THR A 165 -1.18 14.89 -5.25
N ILE A 166 -2.42 15.19 -4.86
CA ILE A 166 -3.51 14.21 -4.71
C ILE A 166 -3.70 13.47 -6.03
N GLU A 167 -3.89 12.15 -5.97
CA GLU A 167 -4.24 11.31 -7.13
C GLU A 167 -5.72 11.47 -7.48
N SER A 168 -6.06 12.65 -8.04
CA SER A 168 -7.42 12.96 -8.48
C SER A 168 -7.46 13.53 -9.91
N GLY A 169 -8.46 13.08 -10.64
CA GLY A 169 -8.76 13.34 -12.03
C GLY A 169 -9.82 14.42 -12.19
N ASP A 170 -9.42 15.68 -12.11
CA ASP A 170 -10.17 16.76 -12.78
C ASP A 170 -9.76 16.75 -14.27
N TRP A 171 -10.16 15.67 -14.99
CA TRP A 171 -9.71 15.40 -16.37
C TRP A 171 -10.12 16.49 -17.35
N THR A 172 -9.22 16.78 -18.29
CA THR A 172 -9.41 17.78 -19.35
C THR A 172 -9.47 17.12 -20.72
N ALA A 173 -9.90 17.86 -21.75
CA ALA A 173 -9.92 17.35 -23.12
C ALA A 173 -8.56 16.84 -23.63
N ALA A 174 -7.45 17.30 -23.06
CA ALA A 174 -6.11 16.82 -23.42
C ALA A 174 -5.84 15.40 -22.88
N ASP A 175 -6.48 15.02 -21.77
CA ASP A 175 -6.30 13.70 -21.16
C ASP A 175 -7.01 12.59 -21.96
N TYR A 176 -7.85 12.94 -22.93
CA TYR A 176 -8.51 12.01 -23.85
C TYR A 176 -7.81 11.94 -25.21
N LEU A 177 -6.51 12.28 -25.27
CA LEU A 177 -5.70 12.19 -26.47
C LEU A 177 -4.53 11.22 -26.28
N ASP A 178 -4.28 10.37 -27.28
CA ASP A 178 -3.07 9.56 -27.35
C ASP A 178 -1.82 10.40 -27.71
N ASP A 179 -0.64 9.78 -27.72
CA ASP A 179 0.62 10.44 -28.09
C ASP A 179 0.63 11.01 -29.52
N ALA A 180 -0.23 10.51 -30.41
CA ALA A 180 -0.39 10.98 -31.77
C ALA A 180 -1.47 12.07 -31.91
N GLY A 181 -2.15 12.44 -30.82
CA GLY A 181 -3.22 13.43 -30.78
C GLY A 181 -4.59 12.90 -31.25
N ASN A 182 -4.78 11.59 -31.34
CA ASN A 182 -6.08 10.99 -31.63
C ASN A 182 -6.91 10.87 -30.36
N THR A 183 -8.23 11.02 -30.48
CA THR A 183 -9.16 10.85 -29.37
C THR A 183 -9.24 9.39 -28.93
N ILE A 184 -9.11 9.15 -27.63
CA ILE A 184 -9.27 7.85 -26.97
C ILE A 184 -10.55 7.83 -26.12
N PRO A 185 -11.15 6.65 -25.88
CA PRO A 185 -12.47 6.53 -25.24
C PRO A 185 -12.48 6.72 -23.73
N LEU A 186 -11.32 6.65 -23.09
CA LEU A 186 -11.11 6.84 -21.65
C LEU A 186 -9.98 7.85 -21.47
N HIS A 187 -9.86 8.45 -20.29
CA HIS A 187 -8.67 9.23 -19.98
C HIS A 187 -7.41 8.37 -20.10
N LYS A 188 -6.31 9.01 -20.50
CA LYS A 188 -5.08 8.35 -20.94
C LYS A 188 -4.50 7.39 -19.91
N LYS A 189 -4.53 7.75 -18.62
CA LYS A 189 -3.98 6.91 -17.56
C LYS A 189 -4.72 5.58 -17.46
N LEU A 190 -6.05 5.61 -17.51
CA LEU A 190 -6.87 4.42 -17.50
C LEU A 190 -6.75 3.64 -18.81
N TYR A 191 -6.78 4.34 -19.95
CA TYR A 191 -6.69 3.73 -21.27
C TYR A 191 -5.39 2.94 -21.49
N GLU A 192 -4.25 3.49 -21.05
CA GLU A 192 -2.94 2.86 -21.23
C GLU A 192 -2.62 1.79 -20.17
N TYR A 193 -3.40 1.73 -19.09
CA TYR A 193 -3.12 0.87 -17.94
C TYR A 193 -3.03 -0.64 -18.27
N PRO A 194 -3.96 -1.23 -19.05
CA PRO A 194 -3.87 -2.65 -19.43
C PRO A 194 -2.51 -3.00 -20.07
N ALA A 195 -1.98 -2.12 -20.93
CA ALA A 195 -0.69 -2.31 -21.57
C ALA A 195 0.47 -2.28 -20.57
N LEU A 196 0.40 -1.44 -19.54
CA LEU A 196 1.44 -1.34 -18.49
C LEU A 196 1.58 -2.64 -17.69
N ILE A 197 0.47 -3.33 -17.41
CA ILE A 197 0.47 -4.55 -16.60
C ILE A 197 0.53 -5.84 -17.42
N THR A 198 0.34 -5.76 -18.74
CA THR A 198 0.30 -6.91 -19.65
C THR A 198 1.52 -7.83 -19.51
N THR A 199 2.75 -7.27 -19.48
CA THR A 199 3.96 -8.11 -19.42
C THR A 199 4.01 -9.00 -18.17
N ARG A 200 3.43 -8.53 -17.05
CA ARG A 200 3.35 -9.30 -15.81
C ARG A 200 2.19 -10.29 -15.81
N CYS A 201 1.10 -10.01 -16.54
CA CYS A 201 -0.12 -10.81 -16.52
C CYS A 201 -0.23 -11.83 -17.66
N GLN A 202 0.51 -11.67 -18.77
CA GLN A 202 0.42 -12.56 -19.93
C GLN A 202 0.78 -14.03 -19.62
N ASN A 203 1.62 -14.26 -18.61
CA ASN A 203 2.01 -15.59 -18.12
C ASN A 203 1.58 -15.75 -16.66
N TRP A 204 0.45 -15.16 -16.30
CA TRP A 204 -0.06 -15.21 -14.94
C TRP A 204 -0.22 -16.66 -14.49
N THR A 205 0.30 -16.97 -13.30
CA THR A 205 0.04 -18.22 -12.60
C THR A 205 -0.14 -17.92 -11.13
N LEU A 206 -1.01 -18.70 -10.48
CA LEU A 206 -1.26 -18.56 -9.06
C LEU A 206 0.02 -18.85 -8.26
N ASN A 207 0.36 -17.95 -7.35
CA ASN A 207 1.43 -18.14 -6.39
C ASN A 207 0.97 -19.08 -5.26
N GLU A 208 0.98 -20.38 -5.52
CA GLU A 208 0.53 -21.39 -4.55
C GLU A 208 1.32 -21.34 -3.22
N THR A 209 2.60 -20.98 -3.27
CA THR A 209 3.44 -20.88 -2.07
C THR A 209 2.98 -19.72 -1.18
N GLU A 210 2.89 -18.51 -1.72
CA GLU A 210 2.47 -17.36 -0.91
C GLU A 210 0.98 -17.43 -0.54
N LEU A 211 0.15 -18.07 -1.37
CA LEU A 211 -1.24 -18.37 -0.99
C LEU A 211 -1.31 -19.31 0.21
N ALA A 212 -0.45 -20.33 0.27
CA ALA A 212 -0.39 -21.22 1.43
C ALA A 212 0.11 -20.50 2.69
N GLU A 213 1.11 -19.63 2.57
CA GLU A 213 1.59 -18.78 3.68
C GLU A 213 0.51 -17.80 4.16
N PHE A 214 -0.26 -17.22 3.23
CA PHE A 214 -1.43 -16.41 3.56
C PHE A 214 -2.48 -17.20 4.36
N LEU A 215 -2.83 -18.41 3.91
CA LEU A 215 -3.80 -19.26 4.62
C LEU A 215 -3.28 -19.66 6.02
N ALA A 216 -1.98 -19.90 6.16
CA ALA A 216 -1.36 -20.14 7.47
C ALA A 216 -1.44 -18.91 8.37
N MET A 217 -1.19 -17.70 7.84
CA MET A 217 -1.37 -16.44 8.56
C MET A 217 -2.83 -16.22 8.97
N ALA A 218 -3.79 -16.54 8.10
CA ALA A 218 -5.21 -16.48 8.41
C ALA A 218 -5.61 -17.43 9.55
N GLN A 219 -5.08 -18.65 9.57
CA GLN A 219 -5.28 -19.57 10.69
C GLN A 219 -4.69 -19.02 12.00
N ARG A 220 -3.50 -18.38 11.94
CA ARG A 220 -2.91 -17.72 13.12
C ARG A 220 -3.81 -16.59 13.66
N CYS A 221 -4.48 -15.85 12.79
CA CYS A 221 -5.46 -14.83 13.20
C CYS A 221 -6.60 -15.48 13.97
N ALA A 222 -7.20 -16.54 13.42
CA ALA A 222 -8.28 -17.29 14.07
C ALA A 222 -7.86 -17.87 15.43
N ASP A 223 -6.67 -18.47 15.52
CA ASP A 223 -6.12 -19.04 16.77
C ASP A 223 -5.91 -17.99 17.87
N ARG A 224 -5.69 -16.73 17.47
CA ARG A 224 -5.49 -15.58 18.38
C ARG A 224 -6.76 -14.79 18.62
N GLY A 225 -7.89 -15.16 18.01
CA GLY A 225 -9.15 -14.42 18.10
C GLY A 225 -9.14 -13.08 17.37
N VAL A 226 -8.26 -12.90 16.38
CA VAL A 226 -8.22 -11.72 15.52
C VAL A 226 -9.29 -11.87 14.44
N GLU A 227 -10.15 -10.86 14.30
CA GLU A 227 -11.15 -10.78 13.24
C GLU A 227 -10.46 -10.42 11.92
N LEU A 228 -10.35 -11.38 11.02
CA LEU A 228 -9.74 -11.20 9.70
C LEU A 228 -10.83 -11.00 8.64
N THR A 229 -10.73 -9.91 7.89
CA THR A 229 -11.53 -9.65 6.69
C THR A 229 -10.62 -9.52 5.49
N ILE A 230 -10.92 -10.30 4.45
CA ILE A 230 -10.23 -10.24 3.17
C ILE A 230 -11.03 -9.34 2.23
N VAL A 231 -10.39 -8.32 1.70
CA VAL A 231 -10.97 -7.48 0.66
C VAL A 231 -10.26 -7.71 -0.67
N LEU A 232 -11.04 -7.90 -1.73
CA LEU A 232 -10.57 -7.81 -3.09
C LEU A 232 -11.06 -6.48 -3.68
N PRO A 233 -10.19 -5.45 -3.81
CA PRO A 233 -10.59 -4.12 -4.26
C PRO A 233 -11.15 -4.12 -5.69
N PRO A 234 -11.99 -3.15 -6.06
CA PRO A 234 -12.53 -3.06 -7.41
C PRO A 234 -11.41 -2.86 -8.43
N MET A 235 -11.63 -3.34 -9.65
CA MET A 235 -10.77 -3.08 -10.80
C MET A 235 -11.57 -2.44 -11.93
N ALA A 236 -10.93 -1.62 -12.76
CA ALA A 236 -11.59 -1.06 -13.92
C ALA A 236 -11.95 -2.13 -14.96
N ALA A 237 -13.03 -1.91 -15.70
CA ALA A 237 -13.60 -2.84 -16.66
C ALA A 237 -12.65 -3.15 -17.83
N ASN A 238 -11.82 -2.20 -18.24
CA ASN A 238 -10.82 -2.43 -19.29
C ASN A 238 -9.70 -3.36 -18.80
N VAL A 239 -9.27 -3.26 -17.54
CA VAL A 239 -8.32 -4.22 -16.95
C VAL A 239 -8.93 -5.61 -16.91
N ARG A 240 -10.18 -5.72 -16.46
CA ARG A 240 -10.89 -7.01 -16.45
C ARG A 240 -10.92 -7.66 -17.84
N THR A 241 -11.35 -6.92 -18.85
CA THR A 241 -11.57 -7.48 -20.20
C THR A 241 -10.28 -7.65 -21.00
N GLU A 242 -9.37 -6.69 -20.96
CA GLU A 242 -8.15 -6.70 -21.79
C GLU A 242 -6.98 -7.49 -21.16
N VAL A 243 -7.03 -7.73 -19.85
CA VAL A 243 -5.97 -8.45 -19.13
C VAL A 243 -6.51 -9.74 -18.55
N CYS A 244 -7.49 -9.67 -17.65
CA CYS A 244 -7.87 -10.85 -16.88
C CYS A 244 -8.62 -11.88 -17.71
N ASP A 245 -9.60 -11.45 -18.52
CA ASP A 245 -10.32 -12.33 -19.44
C ASP A 245 -9.38 -12.81 -20.56
N ALA A 246 -8.58 -11.89 -21.12
CA ALA A 246 -7.65 -12.17 -22.21
C ALA A 246 -6.59 -13.22 -21.85
N PHE A 247 -6.09 -13.23 -20.61
CA PHE A 247 -5.07 -14.17 -20.14
C PHE A 247 -5.62 -15.33 -19.30
N GLY A 248 -6.95 -15.50 -19.23
CA GLY A 248 -7.59 -16.61 -18.53
C GLY A 248 -7.53 -16.52 -16.99
N ILE A 249 -7.15 -15.37 -16.45
CA ILE A 249 -7.05 -15.12 -15.00
C ILE A 249 -8.43 -15.15 -14.36
N THR A 250 -9.44 -14.62 -15.05
CA THR A 250 -10.84 -14.62 -14.57
C THR A 250 -11.33 -16.02 -14.23
N ALA A 251 -11.02 -17.01 -15.07
CA ALA A 251 -11.41 -18.39 -14.83
C ALA A 251 -10.75 -18.94 -13.56
N VAL A 252 -9.43 -18.75 -13.39
CA VAL A 252 -8.73 -19.21 -12.18
C VAL A 252 -9.27 -18.52 -10.92
N MET A 253 -9.51 -17.21 -10.98
CA MET A 253 -10.04 -16.48 -9.83
C MET A 253 -11.45 -16.93 -9.44
N GLN A 254 -12.35 -17.09 -10.42
CA GLN A 254 -13.75 -17.45 -10.15
C GLN A 254 -13.97 -18.93 -9.86
N ASP A 255 -13.24 -19.83 -10.52
CA ASP A 255 -13.46 -21.27 -10.40
C ASP A 255 -12.63 -21.91 -9.29
N GLU A 256 -11.49 -21.31 -8.91
CA GLU A 256 -10.54 -21.89 -7.96
C GLU A 256 -10.30 -21.02 -6.72
N VAL A 257 -9.88 -19.77 -6.90
CA VAL A 257 -9.42 -18.92 -5.77
C VAL A 257 -10.58 -18.43 -4.91
N LEU A 258 -11.60 -17.79 -5.48
CA LEU A 258 -12.74 -17.28 -4.71
C LEU A 258 -13.46 -18.39 -3.95
N PRO A 259 -13.79 -19.55 -4.55
CA PRO A 259 -14.39 -20.66 -3.82
C PRO A 259 -13.48 -21.26 -2.72
N LEU A 260 -12.16 -21.11 -2.83
CA LEU A 260 -11.23 -21.50 -1.77
C LEU A 260 -11.31 -20.51 -0.59
N LEU A 261 -11.31 -19.21 -0.86
CA LEU A 261 -11.38 -18.15 0.15
C LEU A 261 -12.71 -18.21 0.93
N GLU A 262 -13.84 -18.39 0.24
CA GLU A 262 -15.18 -18.47 0.85
C GLU A 262 -15.36 -19.66 1.82
N LYS A 263 -14.50 -20.69 1.73
CA LYS A 263 -14.54 -21.85 2.63
C LYS A 263 -13.74 -21.64 3.91
N GLN A 264 -12.97 -20.55 4.01
CA GLN A 264 -12.13 -20.28 5.16
C GLN A 264 -12.92 -19.61 6.28
N ASN A 265 -12.33 -19.58 7.48
CA ASN A 265 -12.93 -18.97 8.66
C ASN A 265 -12.57 -17.48 8.79
N PHE A 266 -12.83 -16.71 7.73
CA PHE A 266 -12.69 -15.25 7.67
C PHE A 266 -13.75 -14.66 6.73
N ALA A 267 -14.02 -13.36 6.84
CA ALA A 267 -14.93 -12.68 5.92
C ALA A 267 -14.23 -12.41 4.58
N VAL A 268 -14.99 -12.43 3.48
CA VAL A 268 -14.51 -12.09 2.13
C VAL A 268 -15.43 -11.04 1.53
N LEU A 269 -14.87 -9.86 1.22
CA LEU A 269 -15.53 -8.76 0.52
C LEU A 269 -14.92 -8.64 -0.87
N ASN A 270 -15.64 -9.17 -1.87
CA ASN A 270 -15.16 -9.27 -3.24
C ASN A 270 -15.75 -8.17 -4.13
N TYR A 271 -15.00 -7.08 -4.31
CA TYR A 271 -15.32 -6.00 -5.25
C TYR A 271 -14.56 -6.13 -6.57
N GLU A 272 -13.48 -6.91 -6.60
CA GLU A 272 -12.67 -7.18 -7.81
C GLU A 272 -13.51 -7.88 -8.90
N TRP A 273 -14.31 -8.87 -8.51
CA TRP A 273 -15.19 -9.61 -9.44
C TRP A 273 -16.67 -9.40 -9.19
N GLY A 274 -17.02 -8.90 -7.99
CA GLY A 274 -18.38 -8.62 -7.57
C GLY A 274 -18.85 -7.22 -7.96
N THR A 275 -19.92 -6.77 -7.32
CA THR A 275 -20.45 -5.42 -7.48
C THR A 275 -19.89 -4.50 -6.41
N SER A 276 -19.68 -3.23 -6.77
CA SER A 276 -19.38 -2.15 -5.83
C SER A 276 -20.23 -0.92 -6.16
N CYS A 277 -20.14 0.11 -5.34
CA CYS A 277 -20.68 1.45 -5.60
C CYS A 277 -20.00 2.16 -6.78
N ILE A 278 -18.88 1.65 -7.27
CA ILE A 278 -18.17 2.20 -8.44
C ILE A 278 -18.92 1.82 -9.71
N THR A 279 -19.40 2.83 -10.43
CA THR A 279 -20.24 2.66 -11.63
C THR A 279 -19.78 3.48 -12.84
N ASP A 280 -18.87 4.42 -12.64
CA ASP A 280 -18.26 5.23 -13.68
C ASP A 280 -16.73 5.13 -13.62
N ASP A 281 -16.17 4.19 -14.39
CA ASP A 281 -14.73 3.94 -14.36
C ASP A 281 -13.92 5.18 -14.76
N ASP A 282 -14.41 6.00 -15.69
CA ASP A 282 -13.62 7.11 -16.23
C ASP A 282 -13.39 8.21 -15.18
N THR A 283 -14.33 8.41 -14.24
CA THR A 283 -14.19 9.43 -13.20
C THR A 283 -13.79 8.86 -11.83
N GLN A 284 -14.20 7.63 -11.52
CA GLN A 284 -13.99 7.04 -10.21
C GLN A 284 -12.70 6.22 -10.11
N PHE A 285 -12.08 5.86 -11.23
CA PHE A 285 -10.72 5.29 -11.27
C PHE A 285 -9.70 6.34 -11.73
N PHE A 286 -8.63 6.50 -10.95
CA PHE A 286 -7.45 7.29 -11.31
C PHE A 286 -6.59 6.56 -12.35
N ASP A 287 -6.51 5.23 -12.22
CA ASP A 287 -5.92 4.32 -13.20
C ASP A 287 -6.65 2.96 -13.13
N GLY A 288 -6.17 1.91 -13.81
CA GLY A 288 -6.90 0.64 -13.84
C GLY A 288 -7.06 -0.10 -12.49
N PHE A 289 -6.35 0.31 -11.43
CA PHE A 289 -6.39 -0.29 -10.09
C PHE A 289 -6.72 0.71 -8.98
N HIS A 290 -6.26 1.95 -9.06
CA HIS A 290 -6.42 2.96 -8.01
C HIS A 290 -7.70 3.75 -8.24
N LEU A 291 -8.54 3.81 -7.21
CA LEU A 291 -9.69 4.70 -7.20
C LEU A 291 -9.24 6.14 -7.03
N ASP A 292 -9.99 7.05 -7.65
CA ASP A 292 -9.78 8.48 -7.56
C ASP A 292 -9.99 8.98 -6.12
N GLU A 293 -9.02 9.69 -5.55
CA GLU A 293 -9.06 10.14 -4.15
C GLU A 293 -10.23 11.10 -3.83
N LYS A 294 -10.88 11.67 -4.86
CA LYS A 294 -12.00 12.61 -4.72
C LYS A 294 -13.34 12.00 -5.11
N TYR A 295 -13.37 11.19 -6.18
CA TYR A 295 -14.61 10.74 -6.81
C TYR A 295 -14.93 9.25 -6.60
N GLY A 296 -13.93 8.40 -6.34
CA GLY A 296 -14.13 6.96 -6.21
C GLY A 296 -13.79 6.43 -4.82
N LEU A 297 -12.60 6.77 -4.31
CA LEU A 297 -12.09 6.23 -3.06
C LEU A 297 -12.96 6.56 -1.86
N PRO A 298 -13.52 7.78 -1.68
CA PRO A 298 -14.41 8.08 -0.56
C PRO A 298 -15.70 7.24 -0.58
N ASP A 299 -16.30 7.05 -1.75
CA ASP A 299 -17.53 6.27 -1.93
C ASP A 299 -17.29 4.80 -1.60
N TRP A 300 -16.21 4.22 -2.15
CA TRP A 300 -15.85 2.83 -1.87
C TRP A 300 -15.40 2.63 -0.42
N THR A 301 -14.71 3.59 0.19
CA THR A 301 -14.38 3.56 1.63
C THR A 301 -15.66 3.45 2.47
N ALA A 302 -16.69 4.23 2.14
CA ALA A 302 -17.97 4.16 2.84
C ALA A 302 -18.66 2.80 2.66
N GLU A 303 -18.70 2.26 1.45
CA GLU A 303 -19.26 0.92 1.20
C GLU A 303 -18.49 -0.18 1.93
N LEU A 304 -17.16 -0.22 1.79
CA LEU A 304 -16.29 -1.23 2.38
C LEU A 304 -16.46 -1.30 3.90
N PHE A 305 -16.36 -0.15 4.57
CA PHE A 305 -16.41 -0.12 6.03
C PHE A 305 -17.85 -0.24 6.59
N ASP A 306 -18.89 -0.02 5.78
CA ASP A 306 -20.27 -0.39 6.14
C ASP A 306 -20.48 -1.91 6.01
N ASP A 307 -19.99 -2.51 4.91
CA ASP A 307 -20.10 -3.96 4.68
C ASP A 307 -19.32 -4.76 5.72
N MET A 308 -18.16 -4.27 6.19
CA MET A 308 -17.41 -4.87 7.29
C MET A 308 -18.16 -4.90 8.63
N GLN A 309 -19.22 -4.10 8.79
CA GLN A 309 -20.01 -4.05 10.03
C GLN A 309 -21.22 -4.99 10.01
N ARG A 310 -21.53 -5.62 8.87
CA ARG A 310 -22.71 -6.47 8.67
C ARG A 310 -22.43 -7.93 9.03
#